data_AF-A0A528H0X5-F1
#
_entry.id   AF-A0A528H0X5-F1
#
_cell.length_a   1.000
_cell.length_b   1.000
_cell.length_c   1.000
_cell.angle_alpha   90.00
_cell.angle_beta   90.00
_cell.angle_gamma   90.00
#
_symmetry.space_group_name_H-M   'P 1'
#
loop_
_entity.id
_entity.type
_entity.pdbx_description
1 polymer ?
#
loop_
_entity_poly.entity_id
_entity_poly.type
_entity_poly.pdbx_seq_one_letter_code
_entity_poly.pdbx_strand_id
1 'polypeptide(L)'
;MADVAIYGSGFAGYTMTAAALEQGQRVIVVERGPRANRQRSVDLARIRSPWELVQSGGRGGGEFGPDDRTPRLFCLGGTSLLWAGKWRRLDAVDFCRRSASRAWPITVRDLEPFYRAAADRFGLDID
;
A
#
# COMPACT_ATOMS: atom_id res chain seq x y z
N MET A 1 -22.86 -0.97 -14.70
CA MET A 1 -22.05 0.24 -14.44
C MET A 1 -21.50 0.13 -13.02
N ALA A 2 -20.30 0.64 -12.73
CA ALA A 2 -19.73 0.62 -11.37
C ALA A 2 -20.04 1.94 -10.64
N ASP A 3 -20.13 1.89 -9.32
CA ASP A 3 -20.32 3.04 -8.44
C ASP A 3 -18.96 3.56 -7.95
N VAL A 4 -17.98 2.65 -7.79
CA VAL A 4 -16.62 2.97 -7.34
C VAL A 4 -15.60 2.31 -8.27
N ALA A 5 -14.59 3.08 -8.67
CA ALA A 5 -13.41 2.59 -9.37
C ALA A 5 -12.18 2.69 -8.47
N ILE A 6 -11.48 1.57 -8.27
CA ILE A 6 -10.26 1.48 -7.47
C ILE A 6 -9.10 1.12 -8.39
N TYR A 7 -8.05 1.94 -8.36
CA TYR A 7 -6.83 1.70 -9.15
C TYR A 7 -5.74 1.11 -8.25
N GLY A 8 -5.39 -0.14 -8.50
CA GLY A 8 -4.44 -0.93 -7.74
C GLY A 8 -5.11 -2.00 -6.87
N SER A 9 -4.56 -3.21 -6.93
CA SER A 9 -5.10 -4.40 -6.27
C SER A 9 -4.25 -4.89 -5.09
N GLY A 10 -3.47 -3.99 -4.47
CA GLY A 10 -2.69 -4.29 -3.26
C GLY A 10 -3.53 -4.26 -1.97
N PHE A 11 -2.87 -4.35 -0.81
CA PHE A 11 -3.53 -4.28 0.51
C PHE A 11 -4.55 -3.15 0.60
N ALA A 12 -4.14 -1.90 0.34
CA ALA A 12 -5.04 -0.75 0.42
C ALA A 12 -6.23 -0.87 -0.55
N GLY A 13 -5.97 -1.22 -1.81
CA GLY A 13 -7.00 -1.32 -2.84
C GLY A 13 -8.04 -2.40 -2.53
N TYR A 14 -7.61 -3.57 -2.06
CA TYR A 14 -8.53 -4.64 -1.69
C TYR A 14 -9.23 -4.41 -0.35
N THR A 15 -8.60 -3.77 0.62
CA THR A 15 -9.30 -3.34 1.85
C THR A 15 -10.41 -2.35 1.51
N MET A 16 -10.15 -1.37 0.64
CA MET A 16 -11.18 -0.45 0.15
C MET A 16 -12.26 -1.16 -0.68
N THR A 17 -11.87 -2.12 -1.51
CA THR A 17 -12.82 -2.92 -2.31
C THR A 17 -13.76 -3.70 -1.40
N ALA A 18 -13.22 -4.37 -0.38
CA ALA A 18 -14.02 -5.11 0.58
C ALA A 18 -15.00 -4.20 1.32
N ALA A 19 -14.53 -3.07 1.84
CA ALA A 19 -15.39 -2.11 2.53
C ALA A 19 -16.51 -1.58 1.62
N ALA A 20 -16.22 -1.26 0.35
CA ALA A 20 -17.24 -0.81 -0.60
C ALA A 20 -18.26 -1.91 -0.95
N LEU A 21 -17.81 -3.17 -1.11
CA LEU A 21 -18.70 -4.31 -1.34
C LEU A 21 -19.61 -4.58 -0.12
N GLU A 22 -19.08 -4.47 1.11
CA GLU A 22 -19.85 -4.61 2.36
C GLU A 22 -20.95 -3.54 2.48
N GLN A 23 -20.78 -2.37 1.85
CA GLN A 23 -21.79 -1.32 1.73
C GLN A 23 -22.73 -1.50 0.52
N GLY A 24 -22.67 -2.66 -0.16
CA GLY A 24 -23.52 -2.98 -1.31
C GLY A 24 -23.18 -2.24 -2.61
N GLN A 25 -21.99 -1.64 -2.70
CA GLN A 25 -21.58 -0.87 -3.89
C GLN A 25 -21.05 -1.79 -5.00
N ARG A 26 -21.26 -1.42 -6.27
CA ARG A 26 -20.64 -2.10 -7.41
C ARG A 26 -19.25 -1.53 -7.65
N VAL A 27 -18.23 -2.36 -7.47
CA VAL A 27 -16.83 -1.91 -7.53
C VAL A 27 -16.15 -2.48 -8.78
N ILE A 28 -15.36 -1.65 -9.46
CA ILE A 28 -14.38 -2.11 -10.45
C ILE A 28 -12.96 -1.87 -9.90
N VAL A 29 -12.12 -2.90 -9.97
CA VAL A 29 -10.70 -2.82 -9.60
C VAL A 29 -9.86 -2.90 -10.87
N VAL A 30 -9.00 -1.91 -11.07
CA VAL A 30 -8.08 -1.82 -12.20
C VAL A 30 -6.67 -2.06 -11.70
N GLU A 31 -6.05 -3.14 -12.14
CA GLU A 31 -4.66 -3.47 -11.86
C GLU A 31 -3.83 -3.29 -13.12
N ARG A 32 -2.66 -2.64 -12.99
CA ARG A 32 -1.73 -2.45 -14.09
C ARG A 32 -1.10 -3.77 -14.52
N GLY A 33 -0.87 -4.64 -13.54
CA GLY A 33 -0.22 -5.93 -13.69
C GLY A 33 -1.12 -7.07 -14.18
N PRO A 34 -0.52 -8.18 -14.58
CA PRO A 34 -1.25 -9.40 -14.93
C PRO A 34 -1.89 -10.06 -13.70
N ARG A 35 -2.83 -11.00 -13.92
CA ARG A 35 -3.42 -11.82 -12.86
C ARG A 35 -2.37 -12.66 -12.12
N ALA A 36 -1.45 -13.28 -12.87
CA ALA A 36 -0.30 -13.99 -12.36
C ALA A 36 0.77 -14.06 -13.46
N ASN A 37 1.88 -13.33 -13.32
CA ASN A 37 3.09 -13.46 -14.14
C ASN A 37 4.20 -12.58 -13.54
N ARG A 38 5.19 -13.19 -12.91
CA ARG A 38 6.30 -12.50 -12.24
C ARG A 38 7.20 -11.75 -13.23
N GLN A 39 7.51 -12.36 -14.37
CA GLN A 39 8.38 -11.74 -15.38
C GLN A 39 7.79 -10.43 -15.90
N ARG A 40 6.51 -10.46 -16.28
CA ARG A 40 5.79 -9.26 -16.74
C ARG A 40 5.64 -8.21 -15.64
N SER A 41 5.59 -8.62 -14.37
CA SER A 41 5.59 -7.68 -13.23
C SER A 41 6.92 -6.93 -13.12
N VAL A 42 8.05 -7.61 -13.37
CA VAL A 42 9.39 -7.01 -13.40
C VAL A 42 9.50 -6.02 -14.56
N ASP A 43 9.02 -6.39 -15.75
CA ASP A 43 9.04 -5.49 -16.91
C ASP A 43 8.19 -4.23 -16.65
N LEU A 44 7.02 -4.38 -16.02
CA LEU A 44 6.17 -3.25 -15.62
C LEU A 44 6.83 -2.36 -14.56
N ALA A 45 7.63 -2.93 -13.66
CA ALA A 45 8.37 -2.18 -12.66
C ALA A 45 9.49 -1.30 -13.25
N ARG A 46 10.00 -1.67 -14.43
CA ARG A 46 10.98 -0.86 -15.17
C ARG A 46 10.37 0.39 -15.82
N ILE A 47 9.06 0.37 -16.06
CA ILE A 47 8.37 1.52 -16.68
C ILE A 47 8.20 2.62 -15.63
N ARG A 48 9.00 3.68 -15.77
CA ARG A 48 8.91 4.89 -14.93
C ARG A 48 7.62 5.65 -15.22
N SER A 49 6.84 5.93 -14.17
CA SER A 49 5.77 6.92 -14.24
C SER A 49 6.34 8.30 -13.91
N PRO A 50 6.05 9.35 -14.71
CA PRO A 50 6.38 10.73 -14.36
C PRO A 50 5.82 11.17 -13.00
N TRP A 51 4.79 10.48 -12.52
CA TRP A 51 4.05 10.79 -11.30
C TRP A 51 4.51 9.96 -10.09
N GLU A 52 5.47 9.05 -10.29
CA GLU A 52 6.02 8.22 -9.22
C GLU A 52 7.19 8.95 -8.54
N LEU A 53 6.84 9.96 -7.71
CA LEU A 53 7.78 10.81 -6.98
C LEU A 53 8.55 10.06 -5.87
N VAL A 54 8.04 8.91 -5.45
CA VAL A 54 8.66 8.04 -4.45
C VAL A 54 8.69 6.63 -5.02
N GLN A 55 9.88 6.22 -5.48
CA GLN A 55 10.18 4.80 -5.57
C GLN A 55 10.29 4.29 -4.14
N SER A 56 9.56 3.23 -3.82
CA SER A 56 9.53 2.63 -2.48
C SER A 56 10.91 2.03 -2.15
N GLY A 57 11.90 2.84 -1.76
CA GLY A 57 13.28 2.38 -1.55
C GLY A 57 14.20 3.42 -0.93
N GLY A 58 13.63 4.37 -0.17
CA GLY A 58 14.37 5.46 0.46
C GLY A 58 14.73 6.59 -0.51
N ARG A 59 14.69 7.82 0.00
CA ARG A 59 15.38 8.94 -0.67
C ARG A 59 16.87 8.67 -0.60
N GLY A 60 17.59 9.03 -1.67
CA GLY A 60 19.00 8.77 -1.86
C GLY A 60 19.87 9.06 -0.63
N GLY A 61 20.74 8.10 -0.34
CA GLY A 61 21.73 8.12 0.73
C GLY A 61 22.40 6.76 0.81
N GLY A 62 23.22 6.41 -0.19
CA GLY A 62 24.13 5.26 -0.14
C GLY A 62 23.59 3.90 -0.62
N GLU A 63 24.48 3.21 -1.32
CA GLU A 63 24.63 1.74 -1.45
C GLU A 63 23.84 0.90 -2.46
N PHE A 64 22.70 1.31 -3.03
CA PHE A 64 22.03 0.47 -4.05
C PHE A 64 21.92 1.16 -5.40
N GLY A 65 22.57 0.56 -6.41
CA GLY A 65 22.60 1.03 -7.79
C GLY A 65 21.22 1.05 -8.47
N PRO A 66 21.12 1.71 -9.63
CA PRO A 66 19.84 1.99 -10.30
C PRO A 66 19.07 0.75 -10.80
N ASP A 67 19.67 -0.44 -10.78
CA ASP A 67 19.12 -1.66 -11.40
C ASP A 67 18.62 -2.73 -10.41
N ASP A 68 18.82 -2.56 -9.10
CA ASP A 68 18.53 -3.62 -8.09
C ASP A 68 17.33 -3.29 -7.18
N ARG A 69 16.33 -2.58 -7.70
CA ARG A 69 15.17 -2.13 -6.91
C ARG A 69 13.87 -2.57 -7.53
N THR A 70 13.38 -3.75 -7.13
CA THR A 70 11.97 -4.12 -7.36
C THR A 70 11.17 -4.13 -6.05
N PRO A 71 10.96 -2.99 -5.38
CA PRO A 71 10.16 -2.94 -4.15
C PRO A 71 8.64 -3.01 -4.41
N ARG A 72 8.23 -3.02 -5.68
CA ARG A 72 6.84 -2.94 -6.11
C ARG A 72 6.55 -4.10 -7.06
N LEU A 73 5.58 -4.94 -6.69
CA LEU A 73 5.09 -5.98 -7.57
C LEU A 73 3.84 -5.46 -8.29
N PHE A 74 3.87 -5.46 -9.62
CA PHE A 74 2.72 -5.09 -10.46
C PHE A 74 2.03 -6.35 -10.95
N CYS A 75 1.08 -6.85 -10.17
CA CYS A 75 0.17 -7.94 -10.50
C CYS A 75 -1.04 -7.90 -9.56
N LEU A 76 -2.00 -8.79 -9.77
CA LEU A 76 -3.12 -8.96 -8.86
C LEU A 76 -2.63 -9.28 -7.44
N GLY A 77 -2.97 -8.44 -6.45
CA GLY A 77 -2.44 -8.52 -5.08
C GLY A 77 -1.25 -7.59 -4.82
N GLY A 78 -0.56 -7.15 -5.86
CA GLY A 78 0.58 -6.23 -5.78
C GLY A 78 1.66 -6.70 -4.79
N THR A 79 2.31 -5.75 -4.11
CA THR A 79 3.40 -6.06 -3.16
C THR A 79 2.93 -6.88 -1.94
N SER A 80 1.64 -7.08 -1.69
CA SER A 80 1.19 -7.97 -0.60
C SER A 80 1.70 -9.40 -0.78
N LEU A 81 1.89 -9.84 -2.03
CA LEU A 81 2.44 -11.17 -2.35
C LEU A 81 3.92 -11.34 -2.00
N LEU A 82 4.64 -10.25 -1.75
CA LEU A 82 6.05 -10.26 -1.32
C LEU A 82 6.20 -9.89 0.16
N TRP A 83 5.11 -9.52 0.83
CA TRP A 83 5.17 -9.01 2.18
C TRP A 83 5.49 -10.12 3.18
N ALA A 84 6.52 -9.91 3.99
CA ALA A 84 6.98 -10.87 4.99
C ALA A 84 6.14 -10.89 6.28
N GLY A 85 4.89 -10.39 6.25
CA GLY A 85 3.98 -10.43 7.40
C GLY A 85 4.25 -9.42 8.52
N LYS A 86 5.20 -8.49 8.35
CA LYS A 86 5.51 -7.50 9.39
C LYS A 86 4.41 -6.44 9.50
N TRP A 87 3.67 -6.47 10.61
CA TRP A 87 2.65 -5.50 10.99
C TRP A 87 3.05 -4.79 12.28
N ARG A 88 3.02 -3.44 12.29
CA ARG A 88 3.34 -2.62 13.48
C ARG A 88 2.48 -1.37 13.49
N ARG A 89 2.08 -0.96 14.70
CA ARG A 89 1.50 0.36 14.95
C ARG A 89 2.56 1.44 14.75
N LEU A 90 2.11 2.62 14.33
CA LEU A 90 2.91 3.83 14.38
C LEU A 90 2.96 4.34 15.82
N ASP A 91 4.10 4.86 16.22
CA ASP A 91 4.29 5.45 17.54
C ASP A 91 3.86 6.91 17.53
N ALA A 92 3.54 7.48 18.70
CA ALA A 92 3.12 8.88 18.81
C ALA A 92 4.14 9.86 18.17
N VAL A 93 5.43 9.53 18.24
CA VAL A 93 6.52 10.32 17.63
C VAL A 93 6.46 10.35 16.09
N ASP A 94 5.80 9.38 15.45
CA ASP A 94 5.67 9.33 13.99
C ASP A 94 4.70 10.39 13.46
N PHE A 95 3.79 10.89 14.31
CA PHE A 95 2.86 11.97 14.00
C PHE A 95 3.47 13.35 14.28
N CYS A 96 4.53 13.40 15.09
CA CYS A 96 5.24 14.64 15.38
C CYS A 96 6.01 15.13 14.15
N ARG A 97 6.10 16.46 14.01
CA ARG A 97 6.89 17.10 12.94
C ARG A 97 8.38 16.76 13.13
N ARG A 98 8.96 16.04 12.16
CA ARG A 98 10.40 15.67 12.14
C ARG A 98 11.29 16.60 11.30
N SER A 99 10.73 17.51 10.50
CA SER A 99 11.49 18.46 9.65
C SER A 99 10.61 19.62 9.14
N ALA A 100 10.97 20.29 8.04
CA ALA A 100 10.21 21.41 7.45
C ALA A 100 8.77 21.07 6.97
N SER A 101 8.37 19.79 6.97
CA SER A 101 7.02 19.35 6.60
C SER A 101 5.97 19.69 7.68
N ARG A 102 4.71 19.83 7.27
CA ARG A 102 3.58 19.99 8.21
C ARG A 102 3.44 18.69 9.03
N ALA A 103 3.15 18.82 10.33
CA ALA A 103 2.76 17.68 11.15
C ALA A 103 1.53 16.99 10.56
N TRP A 104 1.32 15.72 10.87
CA TRP A 104 0.12 15.03 10.43
C TRP A 104 -1.12 15.71 11.06
N PRO A 105 -2.24 15.84 10.33
CA PRO A 105 -3.48 16.40 10.88
C PRO A 105 -4.25 15.39 11.76
N ILE A 106 -3.64 14.25 12.05
CA ILE A 106 -4.18 13.15 12.85
C ILE A 106 -3.11 12.68 13.84
N THR A 107 -3.53 11.93 14.85
CA THR A 107 -2.71 11.38 15.92
C THR A 107 -2.81 9.85 15.95
N VAL A 108 -1.98 9.21 16.77
CA VAL A 108 -2.06 7.77 17.03
C VAL A 108 -3.45 7.34 17.53
N ARG A 109 -4.15 8.21 18.28
CA ARG A 109 -5.49 7.92 18.82
C ARG A 109 -6.54 7.82 17.70
N ASP A 110 -6.39 8.63 16.66
CA ASP A 110 -7.31 8.63 15.52
C ASP A 110 -7.19 7.33 14.71
N LEU A 111 -6.02 6.66 14.75
CA LEU A 111 -5.81 5.38 14.07
C LEU A 111 -6.26 4.17 14.88
N GLU A 112 -6.51 4.32 16.19
CA GLU A 112 -6.82 3.18 17.07
C GLU A 112 -8.02 2.34 16.60
N PRO A 113 -9.17 2.94 16.20
CA PRO A 113 -10.28 2.16 15.67
C PRO A 113 -9.92 1.38 14.39
N PHE A 114 -9.06 1.95 13.56
CA PHE A 114 -8.64 1.34 12.30
C PHE A 114 -7.61 0.22 12.53
N TYR A 115 -6.75 0.34 13.54
CA TYR A 115 -5.85 -0.76 13.93
C TYR A 115 -6.64 -1.97 14.42
N ARG A 116 -7.69 -1.76 15.24
CA ARG A 116 -8.58 -2.83 15.71
C ARG A 116 -9.33 -3.49 14.55
N ALA A 117 -9.99 -2.69 13.73
CA ALA A 117 -10.74 -3.21 12.58
C ALA A 117 -9.86 -4.01 11.60
N ALA A 118 -8.61 -3.56 11.38
CA ALA A 118 -7.67 -4.30 10.56
C ALA A 118 -7.22 -5.60 11.24
N ALA A 119 -6.94 -5.57 12.54
CA ALA A 119 -6.56 -6.76 13.31
C ALA A 119 -7.64 -7.83 13.25
N ASP A 120 -8.90 -7.47 13.53
CA ASP A 120 -10.05 -8.36 13.46
C ASP A 120 -10.20 -8.97 12.05
N ARG A 121 -10.05 -8.15 11.01
CA ARG A 121 -10.20 -8.60 9.62
C ARG A 121 -9.10 -9.57 9.18
N PHE A 122 -7.87 -9.38 9.66
CA PHE A 122 -6.73 -10.21 9.29
C PHE A 122 -6.40 -11.29 10.32
N GLY A 123 -7.20 -11.43 11.38
CA GLY A 123 -6.97 -12.40 12.46
C GLY A 123 -5.65 -12.16 13.20
N LEU A 124 -5.28 -10.88 13.38
CA LEU A 124 -4.06 -10.48 14.06
C LEU A 124 -4.32 -10.17 15.52
N ASP A 125 -3.35 -10.47 16.37
CA ASP A 125 -3.33 -9.98 17.74
C ASP A 125 -2.67 -8.59 17.79
N ILE A 126 -3.25 -7.67 18.57
CA ILE A 126 -2.81 -6.27 18.70
C ILE A 126 -2.61 -5.83 20.14
N ASP A 127 -2.68 -6.77 21.09
CA ASP A 127 -2.36 -6.56 22.49
C ASP A 127 -0.89 -6.92 22.82
#